data_AF-A0A8K1PPD7-F1
#
_entry.id   AF-A0A8K1PPD7-F1
#
_cell.length_a   1.000
_cell.length_b   1.000
_cell.length_c   1.000
_cell.angle_alpha   90.00
_cell.angle_beta   90.00
_cell.angle_gamma   90.00
#
_symmetry.space_group_name_H-M   'P 1'
#
loop_
_entity.id
_entity.type
_entity.pdbx_description
1 polymer ?
#
loop_
_entity_poly.entity_id
_entity_poly.type
_entity_poly.pdbx_seq_one_letter_code
_entity_poly.pdbx_strand_id
1 'polypeptide(L)'
;TLLTAASCYIIAFIAAPPVDIDGIREPVAGSLLYGNNIISGAVIPSSNAIGIHFYPIWEAASVEEWLYNGGPYQLIVFHFLLGVASYMGREWELSYRLGMRPWIFVAFSAPVAAASAVFLVYPIGQGSFSDGMPLGISGTFNFMIVF
;
A
#
# COMPACT_ATOMS: atom_id res chain seq x y z
N THR A 1 -7.28 6.78 10.10
CA THR A 1 -6.58 6.28 8.90
C THR A 1 -5.67 5.10 9.22
N LEU A 2 -4.67 5.24 10.10
CA LEU A 2 -3.72 4.15 10.40
C LEU A 2 -4.37 2.85 10.94
N LEU A 3 -5.40 2.94 11.80
CA LEU A 3 -6.14 1.76 12.26
C LEU A 3 -6.80 0.99 11.10
N THR A 4 -7.38 1.72 10.14
CA THR A 4 -7.99 1.14 8.93
C THR A 4 -6.94 0.46 8.06
N ALA A 5 -5.80 1.11 7.82
CA ALA A 5 -4.70 0.52 7.06
C ALA A 5 -4.15 -0.74 7.73
N ALA A 6 -3.90 -0.70 9.04
CA ALA A 6 -3.35 -1.82 9.80
C ALA A 6 -4.32 -3.01 9.84
N SER A 7 -5.60 -2.77 10.13
CA SER A 7 -6.61 -3.84 10.16
C SER A 7 -6.79 -4.50 8.78
N CYS A 8 -6.88 -3.70 7.71
CA CYS A 8 -6.96 -4.24 6.35
C CYS A 8 -5.69 -5.02 5.97
N TYR A 9 -4.50 -4.50 6.27
CA TYR A 9 -3.23 -5.18 6.00
C TYR A 9 -3.14 -6.53 6.70
N ILE A 10 -3.45 -6.60 8.00
CA ILE A 10 -3.38 -7.84 8.77
C ILE A 10 -4.32 -8.90 8.17
N ILE A 11 -5.57 -8.52 7.87
CA ILE A 11 -6.54 -9.46 7.29
C ILE A 11 -6.11 -9.89 5.88
N ALA A 12 -5.71 -8.95 5.03
CA ALA A 12 -5.31 -9.25 3.65
C ALA A 12 -4.06 -10.13 3.59
N PHE A 13 -3.04 -9.84 4.40
CA PHE A 13 -1.80 -10.62 4.45
C PHE A 13 -2.06 -12.07 4.92
N ILE A 14 -3.05 -12.28 5.78
CA ILE A 14 -3.40 -13.62 6.26
C ILE A 14 -4.29 -14.36 5.25
N ALA A 15 -5.33 -13.71 4.71
CA ALA A 15 -6.47 -14.39 4.11
C ALA A 15 -6.94 -13.87 2.74
N ALA A 16 -6.30 -12.85 2.14
CA ALA A 16 -6.73 -12.38 0.83
C ALA A 16 -6.59 -13.49 -0.24
N PRO A 17 -7.57 -13.64 -1.15
CA PRO A 17 -7.43 -14.54 -2.29
C PRO A 17 -6.37 -14.01 -3.28
N PRO A 18 -5.98 -14.82 -4.29
CA PRO A 18 -5.09 -14.38 -5.36
C PRO A 18 -5.62 -13.16 -6.13
N VAL A 19 -4.71 -12.29 -6.57
CA VAL A 19 -5.00 -10.99 -7.20
C VAL A 19 -4.43 -10.93 -8.62
N ASP A 20 -5.22 -10.46 -9.59
CA ASP A 20 -4.79 -10.30 -10.99
C ASP A 20 -3.99 -8.99 -11.21
N ILE A 21 -2.76 -8.95 -10.71
CA ILE A 21 -1.90 -7.74 -10.70
C ILE A 21 -1.68 -7.13 -12.09
N ASP A 22 -1.44 -7.95 -13.11
CA ASP A 22 -1.11 -7.47 -14.45
C ASP A 22 -2.36 -7.27 -15.33
N GLY A 23 -3.55 -7.61 -14.84
CA GLY A 23 -4.81 -7.48 -15.57
C GLY A 23 -4.93 -8.45 -16.75
N ILE A 24 -4.13 -9.52 -16.75
CA ILE A 24 -4.08 -10.54 -17.81
C ILE A 24 -4.82 -11.83 -17.43
N ARG A 25 -5.57 -11.80 -16.33
CA ARG A 25 -6.30 -12.95 -15.75
C ARG A 25 -5.35 -14.03 -15.24
N GLU A 26 -4.22 -13.63 -14.67
CA GLU A 26 -3.24 -14.51 -14.02
C GLU A 26 -3.07 -14.12 -12.54
N PRO A 27 -3.94 -14.63 -11.64
CA PRO A 27 -3.92 -14.21 -10.25
C PRO A 27 -2.69 -14.70 -9.49
N VAL A 28 -2.05 -13.79 -8.76
CA VAL A 28 -0.89 -14.05 -7.90
C VAL A 28 -1.35 -14.24 -6.45
N ALA A 29 -0.98 -15.36 -5.84
CA ALA A 29 -1.28 -15.63 -4.43
C ALA A 29 -0.31 -14.88 -3.51
N GLY A 30 -0.84 -13.98 -2.66
CA GLY A 30 -0.02 -13.19 -1.72
C GLY A 30 -0.16 -13.57 -0.24
N SER A 31 -1.26 -14.23 0.15
CA SER A 31 -1.57 -14.41 1.58
C SER A 31 -1.10 -15.75 2.14
N LEU A 32 -1.00 -15.81 3.48
CA LEU A 32 -0.54 -17.00 4.21
C LEU A 32 -1.44 -18.22 3.98
N LEU A 33 -2.77 -18.05 4.03
CA LEU A 33 -3.72 -19.15 3.82
C LEU A 33 -3.70 -19.69 2.39
N TYR A 34 -3.12 -18.95 1.44
CA TYR A 34 -2.95 -19.36 0.04
C TYR A 34 -1.51 -19.81 -0.26
N GLY A 35 -0.80 -20.36 0.74
CA GLY A 35 0.46 -21.08 0.55
C GLY A 35 1.73 -20.23 0.68
N ASN A 36 1.63 -19.00 1.17
CA ASN A 36 2.80 -18.17 1.43
C ASN A 36 3.32 -18.30 2.86
N ASN A 37 4.62 -18.06 3.03
CA ASN A 37 5.24 -17.82 4.33
C ASN A 37 5.50 -16.32 4.54
N ILE A 38 6.15 -15.95 5.64
CA ILE A 38 6.43 -14.53 5.96
C ILE A 38 7.31 -13.84 4.90
N ILE A 39 8.21 -14.57 4.26
CA ILE A 39 9.10 -14.02 3.23
C ILE A 39 8.36 -13.87 1.90
N SER A 40 7.65 -14.91 1.48
CA SER A 40 6.96 -14.92 0.18
C SER A 40 5.64 -14.15 0.17
N GLY A 41 5.03 -13.95 1.35
CA GLY A 41 3.74 -13.28 1.47
C GLY A 41 3.79 -11.79 1.17
N ALA A 42 2.71 -11.28 0.59
CA ALA A 42 2.50 -9.88 0.26
C ALA A 42 1.01 -9.54 0.16
N VAL A 43 0.66 -8.27 0.41
CA VAL A 43 -0.57 -7.72 -0.20
C VAL A 43 -0.21 -7.26 -1.62
N ILE A 44 -0.82 -7.92 -2.60
CA ILE A 44 -0.54 -7.73 -4.02
C ILE A 44 -1.12 -6.40 -4.52
N PRO A 45 -0.38 -5.60 -5.32
CA PRO A 45 -0.87 -4.39 -5.96
C PRO A 45 -2.18 -4.55 -6.74
N SER A 46 -2.91 -3.45 -6.91
CA SER A 46 -4.16 -3.47 -7.66
C SER A 46 -3.92 -3.72 -9.16
N SER A 47 -4.88 -4.38 -9.80
CA SER A 47 -4.78 -4.80 -11.20
C SER A 47 -4.43 -3.66 -12.16
N ASN A 48 -3.58 -3.94 -13.15
CA ASN A 48 -3.28 -3.02 -14.24
C ASN A 48 -4.51 -2.68 -15.10
N ALA A 49 -5.55 -3.53 -15.07
CA ALA A 49 -6.83 -3.20 -15.69
C ALA A 49 -7.52 -1.97 -15.04
N ILE A 50 -7.17 -1.65 -13.79
CA ILE A 50 -7.60 -0.42 -13.09
C ILE A 50 -6.68 0.75 -13.42
N GLY A 51 -5.38 0.53 -13.63
CA GLY A 51 -4.42 1.62 -13.83
C GLY A 51 -4.37 2.57 -12.63
N ILE A 52 -4.52 3.88 -12.89
CA ILE A 52 -4.59 4.94 -11.87
C ILE A 52 -6.01 5.25 -11.38
N HIS A 53 -7.02 4.50 -11.83
CA HIS A 53 -8.39 4.74 -11.38
C HIS A 53 -8.52 4.46 -9.87
N PHE A 54 -9.30 5.33 -9.21
CA PHE A 54 -9.62 5.16 -7.79
C PHE A 54 -10.61 4.02 -7.63
N TYR A 55 -10.22 2.95 -6.93
CA TYR A 55 -11.00 1.71 -6.80
C TYR A 55 -11.36 1.39 -5.33
N PRO A 56 -12.26 2.18 -4.72
CA PRO A 56 -12.81 1.89 -3.40
C PRO A 56 -13.79 0.71 -3.45
N ILE A 57 -14.14 0.17 -2.29
CA ILE A 57 -15.02 -1.00 -2.16
C ILE A 57 -16.36 -0.81 -2.90
N TRP A 58 -16.91 0.42 -2.91
CA TRP A 58 -18.20 0.72 -3.53
C TRP A 58 -18.15 0.92 -5.06
N GLU A 59 -16.98 0.91 -5.68
CA GLU A 59 -16.88 0.84 -7.15
C GLU A 59 -16.97 -0.61 -7.67
N ALA A 60 -16.73 -1.59 -6.80
CA ALA A 60 -16.88 -3.00 -7.14
C ALA A 60 -18.35 -3.45 -7.04
N ALA A 61 -18.76 -4.37 -7.91
CA ALA A 61 -20.06 -5.03 -7.86
C ALA A 61 -20.20 -5.96 -6.64
N SER A 62 -19.08 -6.49 -6.14
CA SER A 62 -19.05 -7.31 -4.92
C SER A 62 -17.70 -7.24 -4.19
N VAL A 63 -17.66 -7.76 -2.97
CA VAL A 63 -16.40 -7.84 -2.20
C VAL A 63 -15.42 -8.82 -2.85
N GLU A 64 -15.92 -9.89 -3.46
CA GLU A 64 -15.09 -10.88 -4.17
C GLU A 64 -14.40 -10.25 -5.38
N GLU A 65 -15.11 -9.44 -6.17
CA GLU A 65 -14.51 -8.70 -7.28
C GLU A 65 -13.47 -7.70 -6.76
N TRP A 66 -13.79 -6.97 -5.68
CA TRP A 66 -12.86 -6.03 -5.07
C TRP A 66 -11.56 -6.72 -4.61
N LEU A 67 -11.67 -7.91 -4.04
CA LEU A 67 -10.53 -8.74 -3.64
C LEU A 67 -9.74 -9.25 -4.85
N TYR A 68 -10.41 -9.76 -5.90
CA TYR A 68 -9.76 -10.25 -7.13
C TYR A 68 -8.91 -9.17 -7.81
N ASN A 69 -9.40 -7.93 -7.81
CA ASN A 69 -8.74 -6.79 -8.44
C ASN A 69 -7.70 -6.08 -7.55
N GLY A 70 -7.40 -6.61 -6.35
CA GLY A 70 -6.37 -6.06 -5.47
C GLY A 70 -6.77 -4.76 -4.77
N GLY A 71 -8.08 -4.54 -4.58
CA GLY A 71 -8.60 -3.39 -3.85
C GLY A 71 -7.99 -3.13 -2.45
N PRO A 72 -7.63 -4.17 -1.64
CA PRO A 72 -6.95 -3.96 -0.37
C PRO A 72 -5.68 -3.11 -0.48
N TYR A 73 -4.92 -3.24 -1.57
CA TYR A 73 -3.67 -2.50 -1.76
C TYR A 73 -3.90 -0.99 -1.78
N GLN A 74 -4.82 -0.51 -2.64
CA GLN A 74 -5.14 0.91 -2.72
C GLN A 74 -5.68 1.45 -1.39
N LEU A 75 -6.57 0.69 -0.72
CA LEU A 75 -7.10 1.09 0.58
C LEU A 75 -5.97 1.27 1.61
N ILE A 76 -5.07 0.29 1.73
CA ILE A 76 -3.95 0.34 2.67
C ILE A 76 -3.02 1.51 2.33
N VAL A 77 -2.56 1.62 1.09
CA VAL A 77 -1.62 2.67 0.65
C VAL A 77 -2.18 4.06 0.91
N PHE A 78 -3.41 4.36 0.50
CA PHE A 78 -3.98 5.69 0.67
C PHE A 78 -4.20 6.05 2.15
N HIS A 79 -4.72 5.11 2.96
CA HIS A 79 -4.88 5.35 4.38
C HIS A 79 -3.54 5.46 5.11
N PHE A 80 -2.54 4.70 4.70
CA PHE A 80 -1.19 4.74 5.24
C PHE A 80 -0.52 6.10 4.96
N LEU A 81 -0.52 6.56 3.69
CA LEU A 81 0.10 7.84 3.30
C LEU A 81 -0.53 9.03 4.03
N LEU A 82 -1.86 9.08 4.12
CA LEU A 82 -2.54 10.10 4.94
C LEU A 82 -2.18 10.00 6.42
N GLY A 83 -2.04 8.78 6.93
CA GLY A 83 -1.66 8.50 8.31
C GLY A 83 -0.25 8.98 8.65
N VAL A 84 0.75 8.67 7.82
CA VAL A 84 2.14 9.09 8.06
C VAL A 84 2.36 10.58 7.83
N ALA A 85 1.63 11.20 6.89
CA ALA A 85 1.62 12.65 6.73
C ALA A 85 1.06 13.35 7.99
N SER A 86 -0.04 12.84 8.54
CA SER A 86 -0.61 13.33 9.80
C SER A 86 0.33 13.08 10.99
N TYR A 87 1.04 11.95 11.00
CA TYR A 87 2.01 11.62 12.03
C TYR A 87 3.20 12.59 12.03
N MET A 88 3.71 12.95 10.85
CA MET A 88 4.72 14.01 10.70
C MET A 88 4.22 15.34 11.30
N GLY A 89 2.96 15.73 11.03
CA GLY A 89 2.35 16.90 11.66
C GLY A 89 2.23 16.78 13.19
N ARG A 90 1.92 15.59 13.71
CA ARG A 90 1.86 15.31 15.16
C ARG A 90 3.22 15.49 15.83
N GLU A 91 4.33 15.10 15.19
CA GLU A 91 5.68 15.32 15.74
C GLU A 91 5.98 16.81 15.92
N TRP A 92 5.59 17.63 14.92
CA TRP A 92 5.67 19.08 15.03
C TRP A 92 4.78 19.61 16.15
N GLU A 93 3.50 19.20 16.19
CA GLU A 93 2.55 19.69 17.19
C GLU A 93 3.05 19.43 18.61
N LEU A 94 3.49 18.20 18.91
CA LEU A 94 4.01 17.87 20.24
C LEU A 94 5.25 18.69 20.58
N SER A 95 6.17 18.88 19.62
CA SER A 95 7.35 19.71 19.83
C SER A 95 6.98 21.15 20.22
N TYR A 96 5.94 21.70 19.59
CA TYR A 96 5.41 23.02 19.90
C TYR A 96 4.78 23.06 21.30
N ARG A 97 3.93 22.09 21.66
CA ARG A 97 3.28 22.03 22.98
C ARG A 97 4.28 21.94 24.13
N LEU A 98 5.41 21.29 23.92
CA LEU A 98 6.46 21.11 24.92
C LEU A 98 7.55 22.19 24.86
N GLY A 99 7.46 23.18 23.97
CA GLY A 99 8.49 24.21 23.81
C GLY A 99 9.83 23.68 23.31
N MET A 100 9.83 22.54 22.60
CA MET A 100 11.01 21.93 22.00
C MET A 100 11.39 22.62 20.68
N ARG A 101 12.62 22.38 20.22
CA ARG A 101 13.06 22.79 18.89
C ARG A 101 12.34 21.95 17.80
N PRO A 102 11.73 22.56 16.76
CA PRO A 102 10.79 21.87 15.86
C PRO A 102 11.47 21.30 14.61
N TRP A 103 12.39 20.33 14.71
CA TRP A 103 12.99 19.70 13.50
C TRP A 103 12.92 18.17 13.45
N ILE A 104 12.29 17.52 14.43
CA ILE A 104 12.09 16.07 14.40
C ILE A 104 11.25 15.70 13.17
N PHE A 105 10.13 16.39 12.96
CA PHE A 105 9.25 16.18 11.81
C PHE A 105 9.94 16.46 10.47
N VAL A 106 10.92 17.38 10.44
CA VAL A 106 11.71 17.67 9.23
C VAL A 106 12.59 16.47 8.89
N ALA A 107 13.23 15.84 9.87
CA ALA A 107 13.98 14.60 9.64
C ALA A 107 13.03 13.45 9.21
N PHE A 108 11.86 13.34 9.84
CA PHE A 108 10.86 12.33 9.49
C PHE A 108 10.23 12.54 8.09
N SER A 109 10.33 13.74 7.52
CA SER A 109 9.87 13.99 6.14
C SER A 109 10.62 13.16 5.09
N ALA A 110 11.89 12.78 5.34
CA ALA A 110 12.68 11.99 4.40
C ALA A 110 12.08 10.58 4.14
N PRO A 111 11.79 9.74 5.15
CA PRO A 111 11.12 8.47 4.92
C PRO A 111 9.67 8.62 4.43
N VAL A 112 8.95 9.69 4.80
CA VAL A 112 7.60 9.96 4.25
C VAL A 112 7.67 10.24 2.74
N ALA A 113 8.66 11.01 2.30
CA ALA A 113 8.90 11.28 0.89
C ALA A 113 9.29 10.00 0.13
N ALA A 114 10.17 9.17 0.69
CA ALA A 114 10.56 7.89 0.09
C ALA A 114 9.36 6.94 -0.06
N ALA A 115 8.50 6.82 0.97
CA ALA A 115 7.27 6.04 0.88
C ALA A 115 6.29 6.60 -0.17
N SER A 116 6.15 7.92 -0.24
CA SER A 116 5.31 8.57 -1.25
C SER A 116 5.83 8.33 -2.67
N ALA A 117 7.15 8.26 -2.85
CA ALA A 117 7.76 7.97 -4.14
C ALA A 117 7.37 6.58 -4.66
N VAL A 118 7.54 5.53 -3.84
CA VAL A 118 7.33 4.13 -4.27
C VAL A 118 5.86 3.71 -4.30
N PHE A 119 4.98 4.35 -3.52
CA PHE A 119 3.57 3.97 -3.43
C PHE A 119 2.61 4.89 -4.20
N LEU A 120 3.06 6.07 -4.63
CA LEU A 120 2.18 7.04 -5.31
C LEU A 120 2.82 7.66 -6.55
N VAL A 121 3.99 8.29 -6.41
CA VAL A 121 4.59 9.04 -7.52
C VAL A 121 5.00 8.11 -8.66
N TYR A 122 5.67 7.00 -8.35
CA TYR A 122 6.10 6.02 -9.35
C TYR A 122 4.90 5.38 -10.08
N PRO A 123 3.85 4.86 -9.39
CA PRO A 123 2.60 4.45 -10.02
C PRO A 123 1.97 5.47 -10.96
N ILE A 124 1.90 6.74 -10.55
CA ILE A 124 1.34 7.81 -11.39
C ILE A 124 2.20 8.00 -12.65
N GLY A 125 3.53 7.95 -12.51
CA GLY A 125 4.45 8.07 -13.63
C GLY A 125 4.35 6.92 -14.64
N GLN A 126 4.11 5.69 -14.17
CA GLN A 126 3.91 4.51 -15.03
C GLN A 126 2.47 4.38 -15.55
N GLY A 127 1.51 5.07 -14.93
CA GLY A 127 0.11 5.01 -15.30
C GLY A 127 -0.66 3.85 -14.66
N SER A 128 -0.10 3.18 -13.64
CA SER A 128 -0.77 2.11 -12.93
C SER A 128 -0.28 1.91 -11.49
N PHE A 129 -1.23 1.60 -10.60
CA PHE A 129 -0.90 1.11 -9.25
C PHE A 129 -0.38 -0.33 -9.22
N SER A 130 -0.47 -1.09 -10.32
CA SER A 130 0.16 -2.42 -10.43
C SER A 130 1.68 -2.35 -10.33
N ASP A 131 2.27 -1.23 -10.79
CA ASP A 131 3.72 -0.99 -10.73
C ASP A 131 4.20 -0.40 -9.40
N GLY A 132 3.28 -0.19 -8.44
CA GLY A 132 3.63 0.20 -7.09
C GLY A 132 4.35 -0.91 -6.35
N MET A 133 5.23 -0.57 -5.41
CA MET A 133 5.94 -1.57 -4.60
C MET A 133 4.92 -2.46 -3.85
N PRO A 134 4.98 -3.81 -3.98
CA PRO A 134 4.11 -4.71 -3.25
C PRO A 134 4.36 -4.64 -1.73
N LEU A 135 3.32 -4.91 -0.93
CA LEU A 135 3.45 -4.90 0.54
C LEU A 135 3.92 -6.26 1.06
N GLY A 136 5.17 -6.61 0.78
CA GLY A 136 5.80 -7.86 1.22
C GLY A 136 7.31 -7.88 0.97
N ILE A 137 8.00 -8.84 1.58
CA ILE A 137 9.48 -8.94 1.52
C ILE A 137 9.93 -9.32 0.11
N SER A 138 9.48 -10.46 -0.40
CA SER A 138 9.77 -10.88 -1.78
C SER A 138 9.27 -9.89 -2.83
N GLY A 139 8.13 -9.27 -2.59
CA GLY A 139 7.58 -8.23 -3.47
C GLY A 139 8.46 -6.98 -3.57
N THR A 140 9.08 -6.56 -2.45
CA THR A 140 10.07 -5.48 -2.46
C THR A 140 11.27 -5.83 -3.35
N PHE A 141 11.78 -7.06 -3.27
CA PHE A 141 12.88 -7.48 -4.14
C PHE A 141 12.48 -7.51 -5.62
N ASN A 142 11.28 -7.99 -5.93
CA ASN A 142 10.75 -7.97 -7.29
C ASN A 142 10.68 -6.53 -7.83
N PHE A 143 10.11 -5.60 -7.05
CA PHE A 143 10.07 -4.17 -7.40
C PHE A 143 11.47 -3.63 -7.71
N MET A 144 12.45 -3.89 -6.83
CA MET A 144 13.83 -3.40 -7.01
C MET A 144 14.55 -3.98 -8.25
N ILE A 145 14.20 -5.20 -8.69
CA ILE A 145 14.82 -5.83 -9.85
C ILE A 145 14.22 -5.28 -11.16
N VAL A 146 12.94 -4.91 -11.14
CA VAL A 146 12.21 -4.42 -12.32
C VAL A 146 12.31 -2.90 -12.50
N PHE A 147 12.66 -2.16 -11.43
CA PHE A 147 12.74 -0.70 -11.38
C PHE A 147 13.71 -0.07 -12.40
#